data_AF-A0A6A5R2H2-F1
#
_entry.id   AF-A0A6A5R2H2-F1
#
_cell.length_a   1.000
_cell.length_b   1.000
_cell.length_c   1.000
_cell.angle_alpha   90.00
_cell.angle_beta   90.00
_cell.angle_gamma   90.00
#
_symmetry.space_group_name_H-M   'P 1'
#
loop_
_entity.id
_entity.type
_entity.pdbx_description
1 polymer ?
#
loop_
_entity_poly.entity_id
_entity_poly.type
_entity_poly.pdbx_seq_one_letter_code
_entity_poly.pdbx_strand_id
1 'polypeptide(L)'
;MKKRELPVLSHLQVNDMNFRRIDSIVFIAMLAPDDTHHLSIFTSAAQTHHFQFAFGHTTDPSIPAEEKVQTPSILCYRNDDGDSLLLSGPFTQRDVDKFLVASSTSVMKTFHEKNVEQYMQRDKLTAYIFLRNPDESQVGRDLGLVAKKYDGVVIFAAVDLSRYAEMPGNFGIHVRGDEALVVHAPGNDQIFYFKQGKKIGGKEVEDMLVTILQGKASEGQIFGEGAEDVHEREGDEGAHDEL
;
A
#
# COMPACT_ATOMS: atom_id res chain seq x y z
N MET A 1 -14.39 12.00 -17.26
CA MET A 1 -15.01 12.76 -16.15
C MET A 1 -13.92 13.17 -15.18
N LYS A 2 -13.94 14.38 -14.61
CA LYS A 2 -12.97 14.86 -13.60
C LYS A 2 -13.64 14.99 -12.23
N LYS A 3 -12.97 14.57 -11.15
CA LYS A 3 -13.52 14.50 -9.77
C LYS A 3 -14.26 15.76 -9.30
N ARG A 4 -13.72 16.95 -9.62
CA ARG A 4 -14.28 18.25 -9.19
C ARG A 4 -15.64 18.63 -9.81
N GLU A 5 -16.08 17.93 -10.85
CA GLU A 5 -17.32 18.22 -11.59
C GLU A 5 -18.44 17.22 -11.29
N LEU A 6 -18.19 16.23 -10.43
CA LEU A 6 -19.13 15.15 -10.16
C LEU A 6 -20.10 15.49 -9.03
N PRO A 7 -21.35 14.99 -9.10
CA PRO A 7 -22.27 15.04 -7.97
C PRO A 7 -21.72 14.23 -6.79
N VAL A 8 -22.22 14.52 -5.59
CA VAL A 8 -21.88 13.80 -4.35
C VAL A 8 -22.03 12.28 -4.52
N LEU A 9 -23.07 11.86 -5.24
CA LEU A 9 -23.32 10.47 -5.60
C LEU A 9 -23.71 10.40 -7.08
N SER A 10 -22.93 9.68 -7.89
CA SER A 10 -23.22 9.47 -9.31
C SER A 10 -24.10 8.25 -9.52
N HIS A 11 -25.09 8.34 -10.41
CA HIS A 11 -25.80 7.16 -10.91
C HIS A 11 -25.06 6.62 -12.14
N LEU A 12 -24.69 5.34 -12.13
CA LEU A 12 -23.81 4.73 -13.12
C LEU A 12 -24.58 3.70 -13.95
N GLN A 13 -24.43 3.81 -15.27
CA GLN A 13 -24.85 2.80 -16.24
C GLN A 13 -23.63 2.00 -16.73
N VAL A 14 -23.83 0.95 -17.52
CA VAL A 14 -22.75 0.10 -18.06
C VAL A 14 -21.66 0.92 -18.76
N ASN A 15 -22.04 1.96 -19.49
CA ASN A 15 -21.08 2.81 -20.22
C ASN A 15 -20.30 3.77 -19.32
N ASP A 16 -20.70 3.94 -18.06
CA ASP A 16 -20.07 4.85 -17.10
C ASP A 16 -18.98 4.18 -16.27
N MET A 17 -18.67 2.89 -16.48
CA MET A 17 -17.75 2.13 -15.63
C MET A 17 -16.30 2.62 -15.64
N ASN A 18 -15.94 3.54 -16.54
CA ASN A 18 -14.71 4.33 -16.41
C ASN A 18 -14.65 5.14 -15.10
N PHE A 19 -15.80 5.36 -14.46
CA PHE A 19 -15.94 5.97 -13.13
C PHE A 19 -15.03 5.31 -12.09
N ARG A 20 -14.78 4.00 -12.16
CA ARG A 20 -13.92 3.30 -11.19
C ARG A 20 -12.48 3.81 -11.11
N ARG A 21 -12.03 4.63 -12.08
CA ARG A 21 -10.65 5.13 -12.20
C ARG A 21 -10.50 6.65 -12.01
N ILE A 22 -11.57 7.35 -11.65
CA ILE A 22 -11.58 8.83 -11.62
C ILE A 22 -10.84 9.44 -10.44
N ASP A 23 -10.52 8.62 -9.44
CA ASP A 23 -9.95 9.02 -8.16
C ASP A 23 -9.14 7.86 -7.57
N SER A 24 -8.30 8.14 -6.57
CA SER A 24 -7.49 7.13 -5.88
C SER A 24 -8.34 6.03 -5.25
N ILE A 25 -9.46 6.38 -4.62
CA ILE A 25 -10.40 5.44 -4.01
C ILE A 25 -11.81 5.76 -4.49
N VAL A 26 -12.47 4.76 -5.08
CA VAL A 26 -13.82 4.88 -5.64
C VAL A 26 -14.72 3.80 -5.07
N PHE A 27 -15.88 4.20 -4.53
CA PHE A 27 -16.91 3.28 -4.03
C PHE A 27 -18.09 3.23 -5.00
N ILE A 28 -18.50 2.01 -5.37
CA ILE A 28 -19.68 1.76 -6.20
C ILE A 28 -20.65 0.85 -5.45
N ALA A 29 -21.82 1.36 -5.08
CA ALA A 29 -22.91 0.56 -4.54
C ALA A 29 -23.68 -0.13 -5.68
N MET A 30 -23.91 -1.43 -5.58
CA MET A 30 -24.70 -2.21 -6.53
C MET A 30 -25.99 -2.63 -5.85
N LEU A 31 -27.10 -2.09 -6.30
CA LEU A 31 -28.40 -2.18 -5.61
C LEU A 31 -29.48 -2.67 -6.56
N ALA A 32 -30.58 -3.20 -6.01
CA ALA A 32 -31.79 -3.39 -6.81
C ALA A 32 -32.48 -2.02 -7.07
N PRO A 33 -33.22 -1.85 -8.17
CA PRO A 33 -33.87 -0.58 -8.51
C PRO A 33 -34.82 -0.03 -7.44
N ASP A 34 -35.42 -0.90 -6.62
CA ASP A 34 -36.36 -0.59 -5.55
C ASP A 34 -35.71 -0.50 -4.15
N ASP A 35 -34.40 -0.70 -4.06
CA ASP A 35 -33.65 -0.72 -2.79
C ASP A 35 -33.31 0.69 -2.28
N THR A 36 -34.36 1.42 -1.92
CA THR A 36 -34.27 2.78 -1.40
C THR A 36 -33.60 2.85 -0.02
N HIS A 37 -33.70 1.79 0.78
CA HIS A 37 -33.12 1.73 2.13
C HIS A 37 -31.59 1.76 2.07
N HIS A 38 -30.98 0.83 1.31
CA HIS A 38 -29.52 0.79 1.19
C HIS A 38 -28.98 1.98 0.40
N LEU A 39 -29.73 2.49 -0.59
CA LEU A 39 -29.39 3.73 -1.29
C LEU A 39 -29.31 4.92 -0.35
N SER A 40 -30.26 5.06 0.59
CA SER A 40 -30.25 6.15 1.57
C SER A 40 -29.03 6.09 2.49
N ILE A 41 -28.67 4.89 2.97
CA ILE A 41 -27.47 4.68 3.81
C ILE A 41 -26.22 5.07 3.03
N PHE A 42 -26.08 4.58 1.80
CA PHE A 42 -24.91 4.89 0.97
C PHE A 42 -24.82 6.37 0.60
N THR A 43 -25.96 7.02 0.33
CA THR A 43 -26.02 8.46 0.06
C THR A 43 -25.55 9.28 1.25
N SER A 44 -25.93 8.90 2.47
CA SER A 44 -25.47 9.55 3.71
C SER A 44 -23.94 9.47 3.87
N ALA A 45 -23.36 8.30 3.59
CA ALA A 45 -21.90 8.13 3.59
C ALA A 45 -21.22 9.00 2.51
N ALA A 46 -21.78 9.04 1.30
CA ALA A 46 -21.27 9.88 0.21
C ALA A 46 -21.31 11.38 0.58
N GLN A 47 -22.40 11.87 1.18
CA GLN A 47 -22.51 13.25 1.65
C GLN A 47 -21.42 13.61 2.67
N THR A 48 -21.04 12.68 3.54
CA THR A 48 -20.01 12.91 4.54
C THR A 48 -18.60 12.86 3.95
N HIS A 49 -18.35 11.98 2.98
CA HIS A 49 -16.99 11.63 2.53
C HIS A 49 -16.65 12.02 1.08
N HIS A 50 -17.54 12.69 0.34
CA HIS A 50 -17.34 13.05 -1.09
C HIS A 50 -16.10 13.92 -1.37
N PHE A 51 -15.56 14.63 -0.38
CA PHE A 51 -14.28 15.33 -0.53
C PHE A 51 -13.08 14.38 -0.54
N GLN A 52 -13.19 13.26 0.17
CA GLN A 52 -12.13 12.27 0.32
C GLN A 52 -12.19 11.24 -0.82
N PHE A 53 -13.37 10.71 -1.12
CA PHE A 53 -13.56 9.62 -2.07
C PHE A 53 -14.61 9.93 -3.12
N ALA A 54 -14.57 9.22 -4.24
CA ALA A 54 -15.63 9.25 -5.24
C ALA A 54 -16.69 8.18 -4.97
N PHE A 55 -17.97 8.55 -5.11
CA PHE A 55 -19.10 7.67 -4.85
C PHE A 55 -20.01 7.55 -6.07
N GLY A 56 -20.31 6.30 -6.44
CA GLY A 56 -21.25 5.94 -7.48
C GLY A 56 -22.20 4.86 -7.01
N HIS A 57 -23.36 4.74 -7.65
CA HIS A 57 -24.24 3.60 -7.47
C HIS A 57 -24.80 3.16 -8.81
N THR A 58 -25.12 1.88 -8.91
CA THR A 58 -25.80 1.31 -10.06
C THR A 58 -26.98 0.46 -9.62
N THR A 59 -28.02 0.48 -10.44
CA THR A 59 -29.17 -0.43 -10.36
C THR A 59 -29.27 -1.34 -11.58
N ASP A 60 -28.25 -1.31 -12.46
CA ASP A 60 -28.17 -2.17 -13.63
C ASP A 60 -27.64 -3.55 -13.20
N PRO A 61 -28.39 -4.64 -13.42
CA PRO A 61 -28.00 -5.98 -12.97
C PRO A 61 -26.83 -6.58 -13.76
N SER A 62 -26.43 -6.01 -14.90
CA SER A 62 -25.31 -6.50 -15.70
C SER A 62 -23.95 -6.20 -15.08
N ILE A 63 -23.81 -5.07 -14.37
CA ILE A 63 -22.58 -4.67 -13.68
C ILE A 63 -22.19 -5.66 -12.55
N PRO A 64 -23.07 -5.97 -11.57
CA PRO A 64 -22.74 -6.97 -10.55
C PRO A 64 -22.50 -8.36 -11.13
N ALA A 65 -23.16 -8.72 -12.23
CA ALA A 65 -22.92 -10.00 -12.91
C ALA A 65 -21.52 -10.09 -13.53
N GLU A 66 -21.03 -9.01 -14.15
CA GLU A 66 -19.67 -8.94 -14.72
C GLU A 66 -18.60 -9.00 -13.62
N GLU A 67 -18.82 -8.28 -12.52
CA GLU A 67 -17.93 -8.27 -11.34
C GLU A 67 -18.09 -9.53 -10.47
N LYS A 68 -19.03 -10.42 -10.81
CA LYS A 68 -19.38 -11.67 -10.09
C LYS A 68 -19.75 -11.45 -8.62
N VAL A 69 -20.48 -10.37 -8.34
CA VAL A 69 -20.95 -10.01 -7.00
C VAL A 69 -22.48 -10.04 -6.91
N GLN A 70 -23.01 -10.15 -5.69
CA GLN A 70 -24.46 -10.15 -5.44
C GLN A 70 -24.93 -8.76 -4.99
N THR A 71 -26.20 -8.44 -5.24
CA THR A 71 -26.85 -7.23 -4.71
C THR A 71 -27.67 -7.55 -3.45
N PRO A 72 -27.74 -6.64 -2.46
CA PRO A 72 -27.00 -5.39 -2.37
C PRO A 72 -25.52 -5.63 -2.02
N SER A 73 -24.63 -4.78 -2.53
CA SER A 73 -23.22 -4.76 -2.16
C SER A 73 -22.56 -3.41 -2.42
N ILE A 74 -21.37 -3.21 -1.87
CA ILE A 74 -20.51 -2.05 -2.18
C ILE A 74 -19.14 -2.58 -2.58
N LEU A 75 -18.69 -2.20 -3.77
CA LEU A 75 -17.36 -2.48 -4.27
C LEU A 75 -16.50 -1.22 -4.16
N CYS A 76 -15.34 -1.35 -3.55
CA CYS A 76 -14.32 -0.31 -3.46
C CYS A 76 -13.20 -0.64 -4.44
N TYR A 77 -12.87 0.30 -5.32
CA TYR A 77 -11.69 0.25 -6.18
C TYR A 77 -10.62 1.15 -5.58
N ARG A 78 -9.46 0.58 -5.24
CA ARG A 78 -8.28 1.31 -4.78
C ARG A 78 -7.29 1.37 -5.92
N ASN A 79 -7.27 2.49 -6.63
CA ASN A 79 -6.45 2.64 -7.83
C ASN A 79 -4.96 2.86 -7.51
N ASP A 80 -4.64 3.29 -6.29
CA ASP A 80 -3.26 3.51 -5.85
C ASP A 80 -2.48 2.19 -5.76
N ASP A 81 -3.12 1.10 -5.32
CA ASP A 81 -2.50 -0.23 -5.19
C ASP A 81 -3.15 -1.31 -6.08
N GLY A 82 -4.16 -0.95 -6.86
CA GLY A 82 -4.85 -1.86 -7.77
C GLY A 82 -5.75 -2.89 -7.07
N ASP A 83 -5.97 -2.76 -5.77
CA ASP A 83 -6.80 -3.67 -4.99
C ASP A 83 -8.30 -3.33 -5.10
N SER A 84 -9.14 -4.30 -4.77
CA SER A 84 -10.57 -4.07 -4.59
C SER A 84 -11.08 -4.75 -3.33
N LEU A 85 -12.00 -4.09 -2.64
CA LEU A 85 -12.67 -4.62 -1.45
C LEU A 85 -14.16 -4.70 -1.73
N LEU A 86 -14.80 -5.73 -1.18
CA LEU A 86 -16.23 -5.96 -1.34
C LEU A 86 -16.90 -6.02 0.04
N LEU A 87 -17.91 -5.18 0.24
CA LEU A 87 -18.92 -5.36 1.28
C LEU A 87 -20.11 -6.07 0.65
N SER A 88 -20.24 -7.36 0.89
CA SER A 88 -21.29 -8.19 0.30
C SER A 88 -22.50 -8.33 1.21
N GLY A 89 -23.70 -8.26 0.62
CA GLY A 89 -24.97 -8.43 1.31
C GLY A 89 -25.53 -7.13 1.92
N PRO A 90 -26.70 -7.24 2.58
CA PRO A 90 -27.31 -6.10 3.25
C PRO A 90 -26.37 -5.45 4.27
N PHE A 91 -26.37 -4.12 4.32
CA PHE A 91 -25.43 -3.35 5.13
C PHE A 91 -26.14 -2.25 5.92
N THR A 92 -25.59 -1.94 7.10
CA THR A 92 -26.01 -0.80 7.92
C THR A 92 -25.06 0.40 7.73
N GLN A 93 -25.45 1.58 8.24
CA GLN A 93 -24.55 2.74 8.26
C GLN A 93 -23.19 2.42 8.91
N ARG A 94 -23.21 1.67 10.01
CA ARG A 94 -21.99 1.27 10.72
C ARG A 94 -21.09 0.37 9.88
N ASP A 95 -21.67 -0.50 9.05
CA ASP A 95 -20.91 -1.38 8.17
C ASP A 95 -20.26 -0.59 7.05
N VAL A 96 -20.97 0.39 6.48
CA VAL A 96 -20.43 1.33 5.48
C VAL A 96 -19.29 2.15 6.08
N ASP A 97 -19.46 2.74 7.26
CA ASP A 97 -18.42 3.56 7.89
C ASP A 97 -17.14 2.74 8.15
N LYS A 98 -17.28 1.51 8.67
CA LYS A 98 -16.14 0.60 8.86
C LYS A 98 -15.48 0.23 7.53
N PHE A 99 -16.29 -0.04 6.51
CA PHE A 99 -15.81 -0.41 5.19
C PHE A 99 -15.02 0.74 4.56
N LEU A 100 -15.49 1.98 4.64
CA LEU A 100 -14.78 3.16 4.18
C LEU A 100 -13.41 3.31 4.87
N VAL A 101 -13.35 3.15 6.20
CA VAL A 101 -12.10 3.21 6.95
C VAL A 101 -11.15 2.10 6.49
N ALA A 102 -11.62 0.86 6.42
CA ALA A 102 -10.82 -0.29 5.98
C ALA A 102 -10.29 -0.09 4.55
N SER A 103 -11.13 0.39 3.64
CA SER A 103 -10.79 0.69 2.26
C SER A 103 -9.81 1.85 2.10
N SER A 104 -9.81 2.81 3.03
CA SER A 104 -8.84 3.92 3.06
C SER A 104 -7.54 3.59 3.81
N THR A 105 -7.49 2.45 4.49
CA THR A 105 -6.29 2.05 5.22
C THR A 105 -5.26 1.58 4.20
N SER A 106 -4.26 2.43 3.94
CA SER A 106 -3.15 2.06 3.06
C SER A 106 -2.31 0.97 3.70
N VAL A 107 -2.12 -0.14 2.97
CA VAL A 107 -1.16 -1.19 3.32
C VAL A 107 0.29 -0.68 3.28
N MET A 108 0.52 0.44 2.59
CA MET A 108 1.78 1.16 2.58
C MET A 108 1.68 2.44 3.41
N LYS A 109 2.48 2.54 4.47
CA LYS A 109 2.50 3.69 5.35
C LYS A 109 3.52 4.71 4.87
N THR A 110 3.14 5.97 4.75
CA THR A 110 4.12 7.05 4.56
C THR A 110 4.90 7.28 5.86
N PHE A 111 6.23 7.26 5.76
CA PHE A 111 7.10 7.46 6.90
C PHE A 111 7.05 8.90 7.42
N HIS A 112 6.80 9.01 8.72
CA HIS A 112 6.87 10.26 9.45
C HIS A 112 7.63 10.06 10.76
N GLU A 113 8.61 10.92 11.03
CA GLU A 113 9.45 10.86 12.24
C GLU A 113 8.62 10.85 13.53
N LYS A 114 7.52 11.62 13.58
CA LYS A 114 6.59 11.65 14.71
C LYS A 114 5.97 10.30 15.08
N ASN A 115 6.01 9.32 14.18
CA ASN A 115 5.42 8.00 14.35
C ASN A 115 6.48 6.89 14.28
N VAL A 116 7.76 7.18 14.55
CA VAL A 116 8.87 6.19 14.45
C VAL A 116 8.57 4.90 15.22
N GLU A 117 7.95 5.00 16.38
CA GLU A 117 7.59 3.84 17.22
C GLU A 117 6.77 2.78 16.48
N GLN A 118 5.92 3.19 15.52
CA GLN A 118 5.11 2.24 14.75
C GLN A 118 5.94 1.34 13.84
N TYR A 119 7.17 1.74 13.51
CA TYR A 119 8.09 1.03 12.62
C TYR A 119 9.14 0.21 13.40
N MET A 120 9.14 0.31 14.73
CA MET A 120 10.07 -0.37 15.64
C MET A 120 9.38 -1.48 16.44
N GLN A 121 8.26 -2.02 15.93
CA GLN A 121 7.52 -3.11 16.56
C GLN A 121 8.35 -4.39 16.53
N ARG A 122 8.66 -4.95 17.71
CA ARG A 122 9.56 -6.09 17.86
C ARG A 122 9.03 -7.40 17.27
N ASP A 123 7.71 -7.52 17.12
CA ASP A 123 7.01 -8.69 16.60
C ASP A 123 6.75 -8.62 15.08
N LYS A 124 7.21 -7.56 14.41
CA LYS A 124 7.04 -7.36 12.96
C LYS A 124 8.36 -7.03 12.28
N LEU A 125 8.44 -7.31 10.99
CA LEU A 125 9.46 -6.72 10.13
C LEU A 125 9.00 -5.33 9.67
N THR A 126 9.94 -4.45 9.33
CA THR A 126 9.65 -3.20 8.64
C THR A 126 10.42 -3.14 7.33
N ALA A 127 9.69 -3.12 6.21
CA ALA A 127 10.24 -2.86 4.89
C ALA A 127 10.23 -1.36 4.62
N TYR A 128 11.39 -0.72 4.61
CA TYR A 128 11.57 0.67 4.22
C TYR A 128 11.81 0.76 2.71
N ILE A 129 10.95 1.49 2.00
CA ILE A 129 11.05 1.77 0.57
C ILE A 129 11.41 3.24 0.41
N PHE A 130 12.67 3.51 0.10
CA PHE A 130 13.20 4.85 -0.10
C PHE A 130 12.91 5.30 -1.53
N LEU A 131 12.31 6.48 -1.70
CA LEU A 131 11.89 7.00 -3.00
C LEU A 131 12.35 8.44 -3.17
N ARG A 132 13.05 8.75 -4.28
CA ARG A 132 13.40 10.14 -4.66
C ARG A 132 12.21 10.92 -5.17
N ASN A 133 11.37 10.26 -5.95
CA ASN A 133 10.08 10.77 -6.40
C ASN A 133 9.02 9.81 -5.87
N PRO A 134 8.41 10.11 -4.70
CA PRO A 134 7.38 9.24 -4.15
C PRO A 134 6.11 9.34 -5.02
N ASP A 135 6.09 8.64 -6.15
CA ASP A 135 4.84 8.18 -6.74
C ASP A 135 4.40 6.96 -5.92
N GLU A 136 3.74 7.22 -4.79
CA GLU A 136 3.20 6.19 -3.90
C GLU A 136 2.31 5.20 -4.67
N SER A 137 1.66 5.66 -5.73
CA SER A 137 0.84 4.86 -6.63
C SER A 137 1.66 3.82 -7.42
N GLN A 138 2.93 4.08 -7.75
CA GLN A 138 3.75 3.09 -8.47
C GLN A 138 4.22 1.96 -7.55
N VAL A 139 4.72 2.30 -6.37
CA VAL A 139 5.13 1.32 -5.38
C VAL A 139 3.93 0.54 -4.85
N GLY A 140 2.80 1.22 -4.66
CA GLY A 140 1.52 0.61 -4.32
C GLY A 140 1.10 -0.45 -5.34
N ARG A 141 1.23 -0.18 -6.65
CA ARG A 141 0.93 -1.16 -7.70
C ARG A 141 1.87 -2.38 -7.69
N ASP A 142 3.18 -2.16 -7.49
CA ASP A 142 4.16 -3.23 -7.56
C ASP A 142 4.20 -4.10 -6.29
N LEU A 143 3.93 -3.50 -5.12
CA LEU A 143 4.05 -4.16 -3.80
C LEU A 143 2.74 -4.33 -3.04
N GLY A 144 1.63 -3.71 -3.47
CA GLY A 144 0.36 -3.68 -2.73
C GLY A 144 -0.19 -5.06 -2.37
N LEU A 145 -0.14 -6.02 -3.31
CA LEU A 145 -0.56 -7.40 -3.05
C LEU A 145 0.30 -8.09 -1.98
N VAL A 146 1.61 -7.86 -2.00
CA VAL A 146 2.55 -8.41 -1.01
C VAL A 146 2.32 -7.74 0.34
N ALA A 147 2.20 -6.41 0.36
CA ALA A 147 1.92 -5.65 1.57
C ALA A 147 0.63 -6.13 2.24
N LYS A 148 -0.44 -6.33 1.46
CA LYS A 148 -1.70 -6.89 1.96
C LYS A 148 -1.54 -8.31 2.51
N LYS A 149 -0.82 -9.18 1.80
CA LYS A 149 -0.60 -10.57 2.21
C LYS A 149 0.14 -10.67 3.55
N TYR A 150 1.04 -9.73 3.82
CA TYR A 150 1.91 -9.75 5.00
C TYR A 150 1.64 -8.64 6.03
N ASP A 151 0.58 -7.84 5.92
CA ASP A 151 0.26 -6.69 6.81
C ASP A 151 0.23 -7.03 8.32
N GLY A 152 -0.12 -8.28 8.63
CA GLY A 152 -0.10 -8.81 10.00
C GLY A 152 1.30 -8.91 10.61
N VAL A 153 2.33 -9.10 9.79
CA VAL A 153 3.71 -9.46 10.21
C VAL A 153 4.80 -8.59 9.61
N VAL A 154 4.50 -7.76 8.60
CA VAL A 154 5.42 -6.83 7.94
C VAL A 154 4.74 -5.47 7.77
N ILE A 155 5.43 -4.41 8.19
CA ILE A 155 5.03 -3.02 7.94
C ILE A 155 5.76 -2.52 6.71
N PHE A 156 5.04 -2.02 5.71
CA PHE A 156 5.62 -1.38 4.53
C PHE A 156 5.63 0.13 4.73
N ALA A 157 6.81 0.74 4.66
CA ALA A 157 7.04 2.15 4.93
C ALA A 157 7.62 2.86 3.70
N ALA A 158 6.86 3.72 3.04
CA ALA A 158 7.36 4.59 1.98
C ALA A 158 8.08 5.79 2.60
N VAL A 159 9.35 6.01 2.22
CA VAL A 159 10.21 7.08 2.75
C VAL A 159 10.55 8.06 1.63
N ASP A 160 10.15 9.32 1.80
CA ASP A 160 10.47 10.41 0.88
C ASP A 160 11.91 10.91 1.10
N LEU A 161 12.80 10.60 0.16
CA LEU A 161 14.21 11.00 0.22
C LEU A 161 14.43 12.50 0.04
N SER A 162 13.46 13.25 -0.48
CA SER A 162 13.55 14.72 -0.51
C SER A 162 13.48 15.31 0.91
N ARG A 163 12.87 14.57 1.85
CA ARG A 163 12.72 14.96 3.26
C ARG A 163 13.70 14.25 4.18
N TYR A 164 14.01 12.98 3.90
CA TYR A 164 14.81 12.11 4.76
C TYR A 164 16.04 11.57 4.02
N ALA A 165 16.80 12.45 3.38
CA ALA A 165 17.93 12.08 2.52
C ALA A 165 19.03 11.26 3.24
N GLU A 166 19.22 11.47 4.54
CA GLU A 166 20.26 10.80 5.34
C GLU A 166 19.80 9.45 5.93
N MET A 167 18.49 9.20 5.98
CA MET A 167 17.92 8.01 6.62
C MET A 167 18.46 6.67 6.06
N PRO A 168 18.70 6.50 4.75
CA PRO A 168 19.33 5.29 4.21
C PRO A 168 20.70 4.98 4.86
N GLY A 169 21.45 6.01 5.26
CA GLY A 169 22.75 5.86 5.92
C GLY A 169 22.66 5.17 7.28
N ASN A 170 21.52 5.31 7.98
CA ASN A 170 21.26 4.59 9.23
C ASN A 170 21.17 3.06 9.02
N PHE A 171 20.89 2.64 7.79
CA PHE A 171 20.88 1.24 7.38
C PHE A 171 22.16 0.85 6.61
N GLY A 172 23.20 1.69 6.63
CA GLY A 172 24.47 1.39 5.96
C GLY A 172 24.41 1.45 4.43
N ILE A 173 23.39 2.08 3.83
CA ILE A 173 23.25 2.20 2.38
C ILE A 173 23.24 3.65 1.90
N HIS A 174 23.70 3.85 0.67
CA HIS A 174 23.49 5.07 -0.09
C HIS A 174 22.57 4.73 -1.26
N VAL A 175 21.49 5.49 -1.47
CA VAL A 175 20.51 5.20 -2.53
C VAL A 175 21.06 5.61 -3.89
N ARG A 176 21.36 4.61 -4.72
CA ARG A 176 21.73 4.73 -6.14
C ARG A 176 20.47 4.58 -6.99
N GLY A 177 20.17 5.59 -7.81
CA GLY A 177 18.95 5.63 -8.61
C GLY A 177 17.77 6.25 -7.85
N ASP A 178 16.56 5.90 -8.28
CA ASP A 178 15.31 6.53 -7.82
C ASP A 178 14.69 5.85 -6.59
N GLU A 179 15.06 4.59 -6.34
CA GLU A 179 14.49 3.78 -5.27
C GLU A 179 15.49 2.81 -4.63
N ALA A 180 15.25 2.45 -3.37
CA ALA A 180 15.93 1.36 -2.67
C ALA A 180 15.00 0.72 -1.64
N LEU A 181 15.22 -0.56 -1.32
CA LEU A 181 14.46 -1.29 -0.31
C LEU A 181 15.37 -1.97 0.70
N VAL A 182 15.03 -1.80 1.97
CA VAL A 182 15.67 -2.43 3.13
C VAL A 182 14.59 -3.04 4.00
N VAL A 183 14.86 -4.22 4.55
CA VAL A 183 14.00 -4.84 5.57
C VAL A 183 14.75 -4.85 6.89
N HIS A 184 14.15 -4.25 7.91
CA HIS A 184 14.65 -4.24 9.29
C HIS A 184 13.80 -5.18 10.15
N ALA A 185 14.44 -5.92 11.04
CA ALA A 185 13.81 -6.76 12.05
C ALA A 185 14.07 -6.15 13.45
N PRO A 186 13.21 -5.24 13.96
CA PRO A 186 13.43 -4.55 15.23
C PRO A 186 13.56 -5.47 16.45
N GLY A 187 13.04 -6.71 16.37
CA GLY A 187 13.15 -7.69 17.45
C GLY A 187 14.58 -8.14 17.74
N ASN A 188 15.46 -8.15 16.75
CA ASN A 188 16.86 -8.58 16.86
C ASN A 188 17.85 -7.64 16.14
N ASP A 189 17.36 -6.49 15.67
CA ASP A 189 18.10 -5.45 14.96
C ASP A 189 18.79 -5.88 13.65
N GLN A 190 18.33 -6.98 13.05
CA GLN A 190 18.88 -7.44 11.78
C GLN A 190 18.37 -6.60 10.60
N ILE A 191 19.27 -6.35 9.66
CA ILE A 191 18.99 -5.58 8.43
C ILE A 191 19.27 -6.47 7.21
N PHE A 192 18.36 -6.44 6.25
CA PHE A 192 18.45 -7.18 4.99
C PHE A 192 18.25 -6.23 3.82
N TYR A 193 18.96 -6.46 2.72
CA TYR A 193 19.04 -5.50 1.62
C TYR A 193 18.38 -6.05 0.36
N PHE A 194 17.71 -5.19 -0.39
CA PHE A 194 17.36 -5.49 -1.77
C PHE A 194 18.42 -4.86 -2.70
N LYS A 195 18.83 -5.61 -3.72
CA LYS A 195 19.86 -5.17 -4.66
C LYS A 195 19.42 -3.89 -5.38
N GLN A 196 20.17 -2.80 -5.18
CA GLN A 196 19.86 -1.52 -5.81
C GLN A 196 20.02 -1.58 -7.34
N GLY A 197 19.27 -0.74 -8.06
CA GLY A 197 19.22 -0.72 -9.52
C GLY A 197 18.53 -1.95 -10.14
N LYS A 198 17.97 -2.85 -9.31
CA LYS A 198 17.07 -3.91 -9.75
C LYS A 198 15.63 -3.47 -9.49
N LYS A 199 14.72 -3.97 -10.32
CA LYS A 199 13.30 -3.70 -10.16
C LYS A 199 12.84 -4.27 -8.82
N ILE A 200 12.20 -3.42 -8.00
CA ILE A 200 11.54 -3.83 -6.76
C ILE A 200 10.18 -4.43 -7.14
N GLY A 201 10.15 -5.72 -7.46
CA GLY A 201 8.95 -6.44 -7.86
C GLY A 201 8.29 -7.21 -6.72
N GLY A 202 6.97 -7.35 -6.77
CA GLY A 202 6.21 -8.05 -5.74
C GLY A 202 6.69 -9.49 -5.49
N LYS A 203 7.02 -10.24 -6.55
CA LYS A 203 7.50 -11.62 -6.40
C LYS A 203 8.85 -11.67 -5.67
N GLU A 204 9.80 -10.84 -6.09
CA GLU A 204 11.16 -10.84 -5.53
C GLU A 204 11.17 -10.37 -4.08
N VAL A 205 10.35 -9.36 -3.76
CA VAL A 205 10.16 -8.89 -2.38
C VAL A 205 9.45 -9.93 -1.53
N GLU A 206 8.46 -10.64 -2.08
CA GLU A 206 7.83 -11.76 -1.38
C GLU A 206 8.83 -12.88 -1.07
N ASP A 207 9.64 -13.31 -2.04
CA ASP A 207 10.67 -14.33 -1.85
C ASP A 207 11.67 -13.91 -0.75
N MET A 208 12.05 -12.62 -0.71
CA MET A 208 12.88 -12.04 0.36
C MET A 208 12.21 -12.15 1.74
N LEU A 209 10.97 -11.64 1.87
CA LEU A 209 10.24 -11.61 3.14
C LEU A 209 9.99 -13.01 3.68
N VAL A 210 9.60 -13.96 2.84
CA VAL A 210 9.39 -15.36 3.22
C VAL A 210 10.69 -15.97 3.76
N THR A 211 11.83 -15.69 3.12
CA THR A 211 13.14 -16.20 3.57
C THR A 211 13.49 -15.66 4.96
N ILE A 212 13.26 -14.37 5.21
CA ILE A 212 13.51 -13.71 6.50
C ILE A 212 12.56 -14.26 7.57
N LEU A 213 11.25 -14.31 7.30
CA LEU A 213 10.23 -14.79 8.24
C LEU A 213 10.42 -16.27 8.62
N GLN A 214 11.01 -17.07 7.73
CA GLN A 214 11.36 -18.47 8.01
C GLN A 214 12.67 -18.64 8.81
N GLY A 215 13.38 -17.54 9.13
CA GLY A 215 14.67 -17.58 9.81
C GLY A 215 15.80 -18.17 8.96
N LYS A 216 15.65 -18.15 7.63
CA LYS A 216 16.63 -18.69 6.68
C LYS A 216 17.57 -17.63 6.13
N ALA A 217 17.30 -16.36 6.41
CA ALA A 217 18.13 -15.25 5.98
C ALA A 217 19.27 -14.97 6.97
N SER A 218 20.42 -14.55 6.45
CA SER A 218 21.54 -14.06 7.25
C SER A 218 21.48 -12.53 7.37
N GLU A 219 21.94 -11.99 8.50
CA GLU A 219 22.11 -10.54 8.65
C GLU A 219 22.97 -9.98 7.51
N GLY A 220 22.52 -8.86 6.92
CA GLY A 220 23.19 -8.22 5.80
C GLY A 220 23.02 -8.90 4.45
N GLN A 221 22.24 -9.99 4.36
CA GLN A 221 22.00 -10.68 3.10
C GLN A 221 21.32 -9.76 2.07
N ILE A 222 21.77 -9.87 0.81
CA ILE A 222 21.18 -9.17 -0.34
C ILE A 222 20.24 -10.09 -1.11
N PHE A 223 19.07 -9.57 -1.46
CA PHE A 223 18.04 -10.22 -2.25
C PHE A 223 17.84 -9.54 -3.62
N GLY A 224 17.17 -10.23 -4.55
CA GLY A 224 17.00 -9.81 -5.96
C GLY A 224 17.89 -10.62 -6.92
N GLU A 225 17.67 -10.51 -8.24
CA GLU A 225 18.28 -11.46 -9.19
C GLU A 225 19.83 -11.48 -9.19
N GLY A 226 20.37 -12.62 -8.73
CA GLY A 226 21.76 -13.09 -8.86
C GLY A 226 22.82 -12.48 -7.94
N ALA A 227 22.53 -12.19 -6.66
CA ALA A 227 23.46 -11.56 -5.70
C ALA A 227 24.82 -12.30 -5.60
N GLU A 228 26.00 -11.65 -5.54
CA GLU A 228 26.51 -10.70 -4.52
C GLU A 228 26.68 -9.24 -5.06
N ASP A 229 27.08 -8.17 -4.33
CA ASP A 229 27.87 -7.98 -3.09
C ASP A 229 27.42 -6.81 -2.18
N VAL A 230 27.82 -6.88 -0.89
CA VAL A 230 28.17 -5.72 -0.03
C VAL A 230 29.68 -5.79 0.25
N HIS A 231 30.48 -4.88 -0.32
CA HIS A 231 31.87 -4.61 0.10
C HIS A 231 32.11 -3.09 -0.04
N GLU A 232 32.66 -2.33 0.92
CA GLU A 232 33.50 -2.66 2.07
C GLU A 232 33.30 -1.66 3.23
N ARG A 233 33.56 -2.12 4.46
CA ARG A 233 34.10 -1.26 5.51
C ARG A 233 35.55 -0.96 5.13
N GLU A 234 35.84 0.25 4.65
CA GLU A 234 37.17 0.85 4.80
C GLU A 234 37.04 1.99 5.81
N GLY A 235 37.19 1.62 7.09
CA GLY A 235 37.58 2.55 8.13
C GLY A 235 39.10 2.55 8.18
N ASP A 236 39.68 3.59 7.61
CA ASP A 236 41.10 3.92 7.48
C ASP A 236 41.97 3.52 8.69
N GLU A 237 43.04 2.79 8.41
CA GLU A 237 44.16 2.51 9.30
C GLU A 237 44.94 3.80 9.58
N GLY A 238 44.51 4.53 10.61
CA GLY A 238 45.35 5.54 11.26
C GLY A 238 46.42 4.86 12.12
N ALA A 239 47.53 4.50 11.47
CA ALA A 239 48.77 4.06 12.11
C ALA A 239 49.16 4.97 13.29
N HIS A 240 49.29 4.38 14.48
CA HIS A 240 50.11 4.94 15.53
C HIS A 240 51.28 4.00 15.77
N ASP A 241 52.43 4.46 15.29
CA ASP A 241 53.78 3.93 15.46
C ASP A 241 54.05 3.46 16.90
N GLU A 242 54.75 2.34 16.99
CA GLU A 242 55.53 1.95 18.15
C GLU A 242 56.65 2.96 18.41
N LEU A 243 56.79 3.40 19.68
CA LEU A 243 58.05 3.52 20.43
C LEU A 243 57.76 3.58 21.93
#